data_AF-A0A3M7PR28-F1
#
_entry.id   AF-A0A3M7PR28-F1
#
_cell.length_a   1.000
_cell.length_b   1.000
_cell.length_c   1.000
_cell.angle_alpha   90.00
_cell.angle_beta   90.00
_cell.angle_gamma   90.00
#
_symmetry.space_group_name_H-M   'P 1'
#
loop_
_entity.id
_entity.type
_entity.pdbx_description
1 polymer ?
#
loop_
_entity_poly.entity_id
_entity_poly.type
_entity_poly.pdbx_seq_one_letter_code
_entity_poly.pdbx_strand_id
1 'polypeptide(L)'
;MDNSKWRKTGFKRICFGNHSFIQKCEVIDNLASDMLLGTDMLLEQEALLDYRNRQLCFGRTKLPLIIESKQKWKTLLIDDKEFFSIQNKRNMDKWSKTEAFS
;
A
#
# COMPACT_ATOMS: atom_id res chain seq x y z
N MET A 1 -2.35 -23.20 17.76
CA MET A 1 -2.78 -22.02 18.53
C MET A 1 -3.77 -21.25 17.67
N ASP A 2 -4.98 -21.03 18.16
CA ASP A 2 -6.03 -20.32 17.43
C ASP A 2 -5.80 -18.80 17.55
N ASN A 3 -5.41 -18.16 16.44
CA ASN A 3 -5.11 -16.73 16.37
C ASN A 3 -6.37 -15.85 16.24
N SER A 4 -7.57 -16.44 16.25
CA SER A 4 -8.84 -15.73 16.03
C SER A 4 -9.20 -14.72 17.12
N LYS A 5 -8.65 -14.83 18.33
CA LYS A 5 -8.98 -13.94 19.47
C LYS A 5 -8.37 -12.53 19.41
N TRP A 6 -7.38 -12.29 18.54
CA TRP A 6 -6.58 -11.04 18.54
C TRP A 6 -6.80 -10.18 17.30
N ARG A 7 -7.81 -10.51 16.47
CA ARG A 7 -8.07 -9.85 15.20
C ARG A 7 -9.49 -9.35 15.12
N LYS A 8 -9.67 -8.03 15.16
CA LYS A 8 -10.94 -7.39 14.81
C LYS A 8 -10.86 -6.87 13.39
N THR A 9 -11.83 -7.20 12.55
CA THR A 9 -11.85 -6.75 11.15
C THR A 9 -13.01 -5.78 10.93
N GLY A 10 -12.82 -4.80 10.04
CA GLY A 10 -13.88 -3.87 9.68
C GLY A 10 -13.47 -2.90 8.58
N PHE A 11 -14.46 -2.31 7.92
CA PHE A 11 -14.22 -1.28 6.92
C PHE A 11 -13.94 0.07 7.58
N LYS A 12 -12.90 0.76 7.12
CA LYS A 12 -12.51 2.09 7.60
C LYS A 12 -12.27 3.01 6.41
N ARG A 13 -12.67 4.27 6.56
CA ARG A 13 -12.27 5.32 5.63
C ARG A 13 -10.84 5.75 5.99
N ILE A 14 -9.94 5.62 5.03
CA ILE A 14 -8.55 6.09 5.13
C ILE A 14 -8.44 7.38 4.32
N CYS A 15 -7.83 8.41 4.91
CA CYS A 15 -7.66 9.72 4.28
C CYS A 15 -6.18 10.08 4.19
N PHE A 16 -5.72 10.37 2.99
CA PHE A 16 -4.38 10.86 2.67
C PHE A 16 -4.50 12.21 1.96
N GLY A 17 -4.41 13.31 2.71
CA GLY A 17 -4.66 14.65 2.18
C GLY A 17 -6.06 14.72 1.54
N ASN A 18 -6.12 15.05 0.24
CA ASN A 18 -7.37 15.15 -0.52
C ASN A 18 -7.84 13.82 -1.14
N HIS A 19 -7.12 12.72 -0.90
CA HIS A 19 -7.51 11.39 -1.35
C HIS A 19 -8.11 10.60 -0.19
N SER A 20 -9.23 9.92 -0.41
CA SER A 20 -9.82 9.03 0.59
C SER A 20 -10.48 7.84 -0.06
N PHE A 21 -10.41 6.69 0.60
CA PHE A 21 -11.04 5.44 0.16
C PHE A 21 -11.47 4.62 1.37
N ILE A 22 -12.30 3.61 1.12
CA ILE A 22 -12.78 2.67 2.14
C ILE A 22 -12.00 1.38 1.97
N GLN A 23 -11.29 0.94 3.01
CA GLN A 23 -10.53 -0.31 3.01
C GLN A 23 -11.01 -1.24 4.13
N LYS A 24 -10.99 -2.55 3.88
CA LYS A 24 -11.09 -3.54 4.94
C LYS A 24 -9.78 -3.55 5.73
N CYS A 25 -9.84 -3.25 7.02
CA CYS A 25 -8.69 -3.21 7.91
C CYS A 25 -8.79 -4.31 8.97
N GLU A 26 -7.63 -4.80 9.40
CA GLU A 26 -7.48 -5.67 10.57
C GLU A 26 -6.83 -4.88 11.69
N VAL A 27 -7.43 -4.93 12.88
CA VAL A 27 -6.82 -4.43 14.12
C VAL A 27 -6.07 -5.60 14.73
N ILE A 28 -4.75 -5.41 14.87
CA ILE A 28 -3.83 -6.39 15.42
C ILE A 28 -3.27 -5.82 16.72
N ASP A 29 -3.54 -6.50 17.83
CA ASP A 29 -2.98 -6.11 19.12
C ASP A 29 -1.45 -6.25 19.11
N ASN A 30 -0.76 -5.31 19.76
CA ASN A 30 0.70 -5.27 19.85
C ASN A 30 1.43 -5.17 18.50
N LEU A 31 0.80 -4.59 17.49
CA LEU A 31 1.49 -4.26 16.25
C LEU A 31 2.60 -3.24 16.53
N ALA A 32 3.75 -3.46 15.90
CA ALA A 32 4.90 -2.58 16.07
C ALA A 32 4.65 -1.16 15.54
N SER A 33 3.84 -1.05 14.51
CA SER A 33 3.45 0.23 13.92
C SER A 33 2.01 0.58 14.28
N ASP A 34 1.69 1.87 14.27
CA ASP A 34 0.31 2.36 14.42
C ASP A 34 -0.58 1.90 13.24
N MET A 35 0.01 1.80 12.05
CA MET A 35 -0.68 1.39 10.84
C MET A 35 0.31 0.70 9.88
N LEU A 36 -0.12 -0.42 9.30
CA LEU A 36 0.56 -1.10 8.20
C LEU A 36 -0.33 -1.00 6.97
N LEU A 37 0.20 -0.49 5.85
CA LEU A 37 -0.51 -0.52 4.58
C LEU A 37 -0.06 -1.75 3.80
N GLY A 38 -0.96 -2.72 3.65
CA GLY A 38 -0.68 -3.91 2.87
C GLY A 38 -0.55 -3.62 1.38
N THR A 39 0.18 -4.49 0.68
CA THR A 39 0.33 -4.44 -0.78
C THR A 39 -1.01 -4.58 -1.50
N ASP A 40 -1.97 -5.30 -0.91
CA ASP A 40 -3.35 -5.43 -1.36
C ASP A 40 -4.03 -4.06 -1.52
N MET A 41 -4.00 -3.23 -0.48
CA MET A 41 -4.58 -1.88 -0.52
C MET A 41 -3.85 -0.98 -1.51
N LEU A 42 -2.52 -1.00 -1.50
CA LEU A 42 -1.72 -0.17 -2.41
C LEU A 42 -2.02 -0.52 -3.87
N LEU A 43 -2.23 -1.79 -4.18
CA LEU A 43 -2.59 -2.26 -5.53
C LEU A 43 -4.03 -1.95 -5.91
N GLU A 44 -4.96 -1.99 -4.94
CA GLU A 44 -6.37 -1.63 -5.15
C GLU A 44 -6.53 -0.14 -5.47
N GLN A 45 -5.77 0.72 -4.78
CA GLN A 45 -5.79 2.17 -4.98
C GLN A 45 -4.86 2.66 -6.10
N GLU A 46 -4.33 1.74 -6.93
CA GLU A 46 -3.35 2.02 -7.99
C GLU A 46 -2.20 2.94 -7.51
N ALA A 47 -1.74 2.72 -6.28
CA ALA A 47 -0.71 3.53 -5.66
C ALA A 47 0.64 3.34 -6.37
N LEU A 48 1.48 4.38 -6.39
CA LEU A 48 2.81 4.33 -6.98
C LEU A 48 3.85 4.84 -5.98
N LEU A 49 4.89 4.03 -5.75
CA LEU A 49 6.03 4.40 -4.93
C LEU A 49 7.13 5.01 -5.80
N ASP A 50 7.26 6.32 -5.72
CA ASP A 50 8.32 7.07 -6.37
C ASP A 50 9.48 7.28 -5.40
N TYR A 51 10.42 6.33 -5.36
CA TYR A 51 11.61 6.42 -4.52
C TYR A 51 12.53 7.57 -4.90
N ARG A 52 12.56 7.94 -6.19
CA ARG A 52 13.43 9.00 -6.69
C ARG A 52 13.02 10.34 -6.09
N ASN A 53 11.72 10.61 -6.07
CA ASN A 53 11.16 11.83 -5.49
C ASN A 53 10.72 11.66 -4.02
N ARG A 54 10.91 10.46 -3.45
CA ARG A 54 10.46 10.07 -2.11
C ARG A 54 8.98 10.38 -1.91
N GLN A 55 8.13 9.84 -2.76
CA GLN A 55 6.69 10.09 -2.74
C GLN A 55 5.89 8.79 -2.85
N LEU A 56 4.79 8.72 -2.10
CA LEU A 56 3.72 7.76 -2.30
C LEU A 56 2.58 8.48 -3.03
N CYS A 57 2.28 8.02 -4.24
CA CYS A 57 1.30 8.63 -5.12
C CYS A 57 0.01 7.81 -5.12
N PHE A 58 -1.13 8.46 -4.92
CA PHE A 58 -2.47 7.91 -5.14
C PHE A 58 -3.18 8.76 -6.19
N GLY A 59 -3.20 8.30 -7.44
CA GLY A 59 -3.69 9.10 -8.58
C GLY A 59 -2.98 10.46 -8.66
N ARG A 60 -3.71 11.56 -8.43
CA ARG A 60 -3.17 12.94 -8.44
C ARG A 60 -2.58 13.38 -7.10
N THR A 61 -2.79 12.62 -6.03
CA THR A 61 -2.30 12.95 -4.69
C THR A 61 -0.90 12.42 -4.51
N LYS A 62 0.02 13.28 -4.06
CA LYS A 62 1.41 12.94 -3.81
C LYS A 62 1.71 13.17 -2.34
N LEU A 63 2.03 12.10 -1.62
CA LEU A 63 2.38 12.15 -0.21
C LEU A 63 3.90 12.04 -0.08
N PRO A 64 4.55 12.85 0.77
CA PRO A 64 5.96 12.66 1.06
C PRO A 64 6.17 11.29 1.74
N LEU A 65 7.13 10.51 1.22
CA LEU A 65 7.55 9.23 1.76
C LEU A 65 8.80 9.45 2.62
N ILE A 66 8.65 9.34 3.93
CA ILE A 66 9.79 9.32 4.85
C ILE A 66 10.26 7.86 4.93
N ILE A 67 11.43 7.57 4.34
CA ILE A 67 12.06 6.24 4.43
C ILE A 67 13.15 6.33 5.50
N GLU A 68 12.85 5.90 6.72
CA GLU A 68 13.86 5.78 7.77
C GLU A 68 14.57 4.42 7.66
N SER A 69 15.88 4.44 7.40
CA SER A 69 16.71 3.23 7.38
C SER A 69 17.05 2.70 8.78
N LYS A 70 16.73 3.46 9.84
CA LYS A 70 16.98 3.09 11.24
C LYS A 70 15.64 2.85 11.93
N GLN A 71 15.48 1.65 12.49
CA GLN A 71 14.35 1.25 13.34
C GLN A 71 14.21 2.17 14.56
N LYS A 72 13.59 3.34 14.39
CA LYS A 72 12.93 4.10 15.44
C LYS A 72 11.52 4.46 14.97
N TRP A 73 10.76 3.42 14.66
CA TRP A 73 9.32 3.32 14.90
C TRP A 73 8.54 4.60 14.65
N LYS A 74 8.35 4.92 13.35
CA LYS A 74 7.28 5.78 12.81
C LYS A 74 7.08 5.62 11.29
N THR A 75 7.45 4.46 10.74
CA THR A 75 7.72 4.35 9.30
C THR A 75 6.88 3.25 8.67
N LEU A 76 6.11 3.64 7.67
CA LEU A 76 5.36 2.79 6.75
C LEU A 76 6.26 1.66 6.22
N LEU A 77 5.95 0.41 6.60
CA LEU A 77 6.62 -0.78 6.07
C LEU A 77 5.88 -1.23 4.81
N ILE A 78 6.54 -1.10 3.66
CA ILE A 78 6.09 -1.70 2.40
C ILE A 78 7.10 -2.79 2.06
N ASP A 79 6.62 -3.98 1.70
CA ASP A 79 7.50 -4.97 1.05
C ASP A 79 7.70 -4.52 -0.40
N ASP A 80 8.70 -3.68 -0.58
CA ASP A 80 8.98 -3.02 -1.86
C ASP A 80 9.20 -4.02 -2.99
N LYS A 81 9.85 -5.16 -2.73
CA LYS A 81 10.19 -6.15 -3.77
C LYS A 81 8.95 -6.86 -4.30
N GLU A 82 8.08 -7.31 -3.41
CA GLU A 82 6.83 -7.95 -3.80
C GLU A 82 5.93 -6.96 -4.54
N PHE A 83 5.82 -5.73 -4.03
CA PHE A 83 5.02 -4.68 -4.63
C PHE A 83 5.46 -4.35 -6.07
N PHE A 84 6.75 -4.14 -6.30
CA PHE A 84 7.28 -3.86 -7.65
C PHE A 84 7.04 -5.01 -8.63
N SER A 85 7.20 -6.26 -8.19
CA SER A 85 6.97 -7.42 -9.07
C SER A 85 5.53 -7.49 -9.56
N ILE A 86 4.56 -7.17 -8.69
CA ILE A 86 3.13 -7.18 -9.04
C ILE A 86 2.78 -5.98 -9.94
N GLN A 87 3.34 -4.79 -9.68
CA GLN A 87 3.12 -3.62 -10.54
C GLN A 87 3.64 -3.84 -11.95
N ASN A 88 4.86 -4.37 -12.10
CA ASN A 88 5.45 -4.65 -13.40
C ASN A 88 4.64 -5.69 -14.18
N LYS A 89 4.18 -6.75 -13.50
CA LYS A 89 3.33 -7.77 -14.13
C LYS A 89 1.99 -7.20 -14.60
N ARG A 90 1.30 -6.41 -13.76
CA ARG A 90 0.03 -5.76 -14.15
C ARG A 90 0.20 -4.79 -15.33
N ASN A 91 1.30 -4.05 -15.37
CA ASN A 91 1.60 -3.15 -16.49
C ASN A 91 1.88 -3.92 -17.78
N MET A 92 2.62 -5.03 -17.72
CA MET A 92 2.79 -5.92 -18.87
C MET A 92 1.44 -6.51 -19.32
N ASP A 93 0.59 -6.96 -18.41
CA ASP A 93 -0.73 -7.51 -18.75
C ASP A 93 -1.64 -6.44 -19.41
N LYS A 94 -1.57 -5.18 -18.95
CA LYS A 94 -2.28 -4.04 -19.58
C LYS A 94 -1.72 -3.75 -20.99
N TRP A 95 -0.40 -3.81 -21.18
CA TRP A 95 0.25 -3.58 -22.47
C TRP A 95 -0.06 -4.68 -23.49
N SER A 96 0.06 -5.95 -23.09
CA SER A 96 -0.26 -7.11 -23.93
C SER A 96 -1.71 -7.12 -24.40
N LYS A 97 -2.63 -6.63 -23.55
CA LYS A 97 -4.05 -6.47 -23.93
C LYS A 97 -4.29 -5.28 -24.86
N THR A 98 -3.40 -4.30 -24.94
CA THR A 98 -3.57 -3.14 -25.82
C THR A 98 -3.06 -3.46 -27.23
N GLU A 99 -1.98 -4.25 -27.35
CA GLU A 99 -1.45 -4.72 -28.64
C GLU A 99 -2.30 -5.81 -29.30
N ALA A 100 -3.08 -6.58 -28.53
CA ALA A 100 -3.99 -7.60 -29.06
C ALA A 100 -5.23 -7.02 -29.79
N PHE A 101 -5.44 -5.70 -29.74
CA PHE A 101 -6.51 -4.99 -30.45
C PHE A 101 -5.98 -3.93 -31.43
N SER A 102 -4.69 -3.96 -31.77
CA SER A 102 -4.07 -3.09 -32.79
C SER A 102 -3.92 -3.79 -34.14
#